data_AF-A0AAV8Z0Z9-F1
#
_entry.id   AF-A0AAV8Z0Z9-F1
#
_cell.length_a   1.000
_cell.length_b   1.000
_cell.length_c   1.000
_cell.angle_alpha   90.00
_cell.angle_beta   90.00
_cell.angle_gamma   90.00
#
_symmetry.space_group_name_H-M   'P 1'
#
loop_
_entity.id
_entity.type
_entity.pdbx_description
1 polymer ?
#
loop_
_entity_poly.entity_id
_entity_poly.type
_entity_poly.pdbx_seq_one_letter_code
_entity_poly.pdbx_strand_id
1 'polypeptide(L)'
;MAIFEDHDCLLHVQEEDVIKQFVDSGLFISLRRKFRRMCLISRKHPLTSGYFQSHATCRNEKIRNLVHYFHTVHPFSMFDLYWQFFMFIVFASHFIVIPVDALFPVEHGMGIIFSIKFLVDMLQLMDIIKIFYTGYYNEEKSKVVLKRSTIAKRYLKTYFFFDIISSFNSYCFPFLLLLKKPANHLALSDYYSLLFLRVANRLKIVRIGRWLNILEIFRQYMGYSSYLFKGIRVVLIFIVVTFWSFSITFIIENHTNKMWGQDVPNTNLTYICESYFNATMMLLVVSYGSSINTQNQYISTIFFLCFGFGLQMFLYTQILQVWTKYANAQNKHHSLHKQFKEYMKYKVLPISLRERIFSYFEFKFHKQFFKENDINNIISRS
;
A
#
# COMPACT_ATOMS: atom_id res chain seq x y z
N MET A 1 8.66 56.27 22.85
CA MET A 1 7.80 55.09 22.63
C MET A 1 7.30 55.20 21.20
N ALA A 2 8.08 54.69 20.24
CA ALA A 2 7.73 54.75 18.82
C ALA A 2 6.95 53.48 18.50
N ILE A 3 5.68 53.66 18.15
CA ILE A 3 4.79 52.59 17.68
C ILE A 3 5.27 52.29 16.26
N PHE A 4 5.96 51.16 16.09
CA PHE A 4 6.18 50.61 14.76
C PHE A 4 4.81 50.21 14.23
N GLU A 5 4.33 50.92 13.22
CA GLU A 5 3.22 50.44 12.40
C GLU A 5 3.69 49.13 11.77
N ASP A 6 3.09 48.03 12.21
CA ASP A 6 3.20 46.75 11.51
C ASP A 6 2.66 46.97 10.10
N HIS A 7 3.58 47.13 9.16
CA HIS A 7 3.26 47.14 7.75
C HIS A 7 2.81 45.72 7.39
N ASP A 8 1.53 45.43 7.61
CA ASP A 8 0.87 44.22 7.15
C ASP A 8 0.96 44.21 5.63
N CYS A 9 2.01 43.56 5.13
CA CYS A 9 2.28 43.38 3.72
C CYS A 9 1.31 42.33 3.19
N LEU A 10 0.03 42.68 3.16
CA LEU A 10 -1.03 41.94 2.49
C LEU A 10 -0.89 42.19 0.99
N LEU A 11 0.15 41.61 0.40
CA LEU A 11 0.15 41.31 -1.03
C LEU A 11 -1.04 40.38 -1.26
N HIS A 12 -2.18 40.96 -1.64
CA HIS A 12 -3.25 40.25 -2.31
C HIS A 12 -2.67 39.74 -3.63
N VAL A 13 -1.94 38.63 -3.55
CA VAL A 13 -1.49 37.89 -4.72
C VAL A 13 -2.77 37.31 -5.32
N GLN A 14 -3.41 38.10 -6.19
CA GLN A 14 -4.36 37.55 -7.14
C GLN A 14 -3.62 36.41 -7.84
N GLU A 15 -4.03 35.18 -7.57
CA GLU A 15 -3.50 34.02 -8.27
C GLU A 15 -3.87 34.17 -9.73
N GLU A 16 -3.00 34.82 -10.52
CA GLU A 16 -3.10 34.79 -11.96
C GLU A 16 -3.07 33.32 -12.35
N ASP A 17 -4.21 32.88 -12.89
CA ASP A 17 -4.42 31.52 -13.28
C ASP A 17 -3.50 31.23 -14.47
N VAL A 18 -2.30 30.71 -14.19
CA VAL A 18 -1.28 30.38 -15.20
C VAL A 18 -1.90 29.52 -16.32
N ILE A 19 -2.92 28.71 -16.00
CA ILE A 19 -3.64 27.86 -16.94
C ILE A 19 -4.43 28.65 -17.99
N LYS A 20 -4.94 29.84 -17.65
CA LYS A 20 -5.70 30.72 -18.57
C LYS A 20 -4.82 31.36 -19.64
N GLN A 21 -3.48 31.24 -19.57
CA GLN A 21 -2.55 31.72 -20.59
C GLN A 21 -2.14 30.64 -21.62
N PHE A 22 -2.44 29.36 -21.34
CA PHE A 22 -2.02 28.24 -22.20
C PHE A 22 -3.19 27.52 -22.86
N VAL A 23 -4.43 27.83 -22.48
CA VAL A 23 -5.62 27.07 -22.88
C VAL A 23 -6.70 28.05 -23.27
N ASP A 24 -6.53 28.69 -24.43
CA ASP A 24 -7.29 29.90 -24.79
C ASP A 24 -8.45 29.60 -25.75
N SER A 25 -8.36 28.52 -26.54
CA SER A 25 -9.36 28.18 -27.57
C SER A 25 -9.69 26.68 -27.64
N GLY A 26 -10.91 26.34 -28.09
CA GLY A 26 -11.38 24.96 -28.34
C GLY A 26 -12.77 24.62 -27.78
N LEU A 27 -13.20 23.37 -27.93
CA LEU A 27 -14.43 22.84 -27.32
C LEU A 27 -14.20 22.52 -25.83
N PHE A 28 -15.22 22.71 -24.98
CA PHE A 28 -15.20 22.40 -23.54
C PHE A 28 -14.00 23.00 -22.76
N ILE A 29 -13.68 24.28 -23.01
CA ILE A 29 -12.54 24.98 -22.40
C ILE A 29 -12.56 24.91 -20.86
N SER A 30 -13.72 25.14 -20.24
CA SER A 30 -13.87 25.10 -18.77
C SER A 30 -13.51 23.73 -18.19
N LEU A 31 -13.96 22.66 -18.84
CA LEU A 31 -13.74 21.28 -18.40
C LEU A 31 -12.27 20.87 -18.59
N ARG A 32 -11.66 21.22 -19.71
CA ARG A 32 -10.22 20.97 -19.97
C ARG A 32 -9.33 21.74 -19.00
N ARG A 33 -9.65 23.01 -18.72
CA ARG A 33 -8.94 23.82 -17.71
C ARG A 33 -9.07 23.21 -16.32
N LYS A 34 -10.26 22.76 -15.92
CA LYS A 34 -10.49 22.07 -14.64
C LYS A 34 -9.72 20.76 -14.54
N PHE A 35 -9.77 19.93 -15.58
CA PHE A 35 -9.02 18.66 -15.63
C PHE A 35 -7.51 18.92 -15.54
N ARG A 36 -6.99 19.84 -16.35
CA ARG A 36 -5.55 20.16 -16.33
C ARG A 36 -5.12 20.73 -14.99
N ARG A 37 -5.94 21.57 -14.35
CA ARG A 37 -5.69 22.06 -12.99
C ARG A 37 -5.54 20.91 -11.99
N MET A 38 -6.34 19.85 -12.11
CA MET A 38 -6.23 18.68 -11.24
C MET A 38 -4.96 17.86 -11.47
N CYS A 39 -4.37 17.88 -12.68
CA CYS A 39 -3.13 17.16 -13.02
C CYS A 39 -1.83 17.92 -12.66
N LEU A 40 -1.94 19.21 -12.28
CA LEU A 40 -0.80 20.01 -11.83
C LEU A 40 -0.56 19.85 -10.32
N ILE A 41 0.60 20.31 -9.86
CA ILE A 41 0.94 20.34 -8.43
C ILE A 41 -0.13 21.12 -7.64
N SER A 42 -0.63 20.50 -6.59
CA SER A 42 -1.65 21.08 -5.70
C SER A 42 -1.15 21.12 -4.27
N ARG A 43 -1.36 22.24 -3.58
CA ARG A 43 -1.05 22.36 -2.15
C ARG A 43 -1.99 21.56 -1.24
N LYS A 44 -3.18 21.19 -1.73
CA LYS A 44 -4.12 20.32 -1.00
C LYS A 44 -3.63 18.87 -0.90
N HIS A 45 -2.62 18.50 -1.69
CA HIS A 45 -2.04 17.17 -1.65
C HIS A 45 -1.12 17.04 -0.41
N PRO A 46 -1.24 15.98 0.42
CA PRO A 46 -0.56 15.89 1.71
C PRO A 46 0.97 15.92 1.60
N LEU A 47 1.52 15.31 0.54
CA LEU A 47 2.98 15.29 0.30
C LEU A 47 3.54 16.63 -0.20
N THR A 48 2.72 17.57 -0.69
CA THR A 48 3.23 18.80 -1.31
C THR A 48 3.93 19.70 -0.29
N SER A 49 3.38 19.81 0.93
CA SER A 49 3.96 20.63 1.99
C SER A 49 5.35 20.17 2.42
N GLY A 50 5.64 18.86 2.33
CA GLY A 50 6.93 18.29 2.68
C GLY A 50 8.03 18.62 1.67
N TYR A 51 7.70 18.67 0.38
CA TYR A 51 8.69 18.87 -0.70
C TYR A 51 8.72 20.29 -1.26
N PHE A 52 7.62 21.04 -1.18
CA PHE A 52 7.50 22.40 -1.71
C PHE A 52 6.97 23.36 -0.64
N GLN A 53 7.89 24.04 0.04
CA GLN A 53 7.58 24.89 1.19
C GLN A 53 6.93 26.23 0.80
N SER A 54 7.38 26.88 -0.29
CA SER A 54 6.92 28.24 -0.66
C SER A 54 5.87 28.28 -1.79
N HIS A 55 5.06 29.34 -1.84
CA HIS A 55 4.09 29.53 -2.92
C HIS A 55 4.78 29.75 -4.28
N ALA A 56 5.89 30.48 -4.27
CA ALA A 56 6.69 30.76 -5.46
C ALA A 56 7.27 29.48 -6.09
N THR A 57 7.81 28.56 -5.27
CA THR A 57 8.33 27.27 -5.75
C THR A 57 7.25 26.40 -6.37
N CYS A 58 6.07 26.33 -5.74
CA CYS A 58 4.91 25.66 -6.32
C CYS A 58 4.49 26.27 -7.66
N ARG A 59 4.45 27.62 -7.75
CA ARG A 59 4.09 28.34 -8.99
C ARG A 59 5.09 28.08 -10.10
N ASN A 60 6.39 28.16 -9.81
CA ASN A 60 7.46 27.88 -10.76
C ASN A 60 7.39 26.44 -11.27
N GLU A 61 7.06 25.48 -10.41
CA GLU A 61 6.88 24.08 -10.80
C GLU A 61 5.63 23.88 -11.68
N LYS A 62 4.52 24.57 -11.39
CA LYS A 62 3.33 24.59 -12.27
C LYS A 62 3.69 25.10 -13.67
N ILE A 63 4.41 26.23 -13.75
CA ILE A 63 4.85 26.82 -15.02
C ILE A 63 5.79 25.86 -15.75
N ARG A 64 6.78 25.29 -15.07
CA ARG A 64 7.73 24.32 -15.65
C ARG A 64 7.00 23.13 -16.28
N ASN A 65 6.00 22.58 -15.59
CA ASN A 65 5.20 21.48 -16.09
C ASN A 65 4.32 21.89 -17.29
N LEU A 66 3.69 23.07 -17.25
CA LEU A 66 2.87 23.58 -18.35
C LEU A 66 3.66 23.83 -19.62
N VAL A 67 4.84 24.44 -19.52
CA VAL A 67 5.68 24.80 -20.68
C VAL A 67 6.37 23.57 -21.28
N HIS A 68 7.03 22.75 -20.45
CA HIS A 68 7.92 21.69 -20.96
C HIS A 68 7.27 20.30 -20.99
N TYR A 69 6.25 20.06 -20.18
CA TYR A 69 5.71 18.71 -19.93
C TYR A 69 4.17 18.69 -19.96
N PHE A 70 3.58 19.28 -21.00
CA PHE A 70 2.14 19.44 -21.12
C PHE A 70 1.33 18.13 -21.02
N HIS A 71 1.88 16.99 -21.42
CA HIS A 71 1.17 15.69 -21.36
C HIS A 71 1.50 14.84 -20.12
N THR A 72 2.37 15.32 -19.23
CA THR A 72 2.73 14.59 -18.01
C THR A 72 1.84 15.05 -16.86
N VAL A 73 1.42 14.09 -16.03
CA VAL A 73 0.73 14.32 -14.75
C VAL A 73 1.77 14.48 -13.65
N HIS A 74 1.61 15.51 -12.83
CA HIS A 74 2.50 15.72 -11.70
C HIS A 74 2.20 14.71 -10.57
N PRO A 75 3.21 14.12 -9.91
CA PRO A 75 2.99 13.14 -8.83
C PRO A 75 2.20 13.72 -7.64
N PHE A 76 2.45 14.99 -7.29
CA PHE A 76 1.71 15.66 -6.22
C PHE A 76 0.45 16.40 -6.72
N SER A 77 -0.27 15.77 -7.65
CA SER A 77 -1.51 16.32 -8.21
C SER A 77 -2.73 15.71 -7.53
N MET A 78 -3.84 16.45 -7.47
CA MET A 78 -5.08 15.91 -6.89
C MET A 78 -5.66 14.79 -7.75
N PHE A 79 -5.48 14.85 -9.06
CA PHE A 79 -5.87 13.78 -9.97
C PHE A 79 -5.13 12.48 -9.65
N ASP A 80 -3.81 12.55 -9.45
CA ASP A 80 -3.02 11.37 -9.07
C ASP A 80 -3.49 10.81 -7.72
N LEU A 81 -3.72 11.67 -6.73
CA LEU A 81 -4.22 11.25 -5.42
C LEU A 81 -5.56 10.51 -5.50
N TYR A 82 -6.56 11.06 -6.19
CA TYR A 82 -7.86 10.41 -6.33
C TYR A 82 -7.79 9.12 -7.15
N TRP A 83 -6.95 9.11 -8.20
CA TRP A 83 -6.69 7.88 -8.95
C TRP A 83 -6.06 6.80 -8.07
N GLN A 84 -5.12 7.16 -7.20
CA GLN A 84 -4.52 6.22 -6.25
C GLN A 84 -5.56 5.66 -5.27
N PHE A 85 -6.46 6.48 -4.74
CA PHE A 85 -7.55 5.98 -3.88
C PHE A 85 -8.53 5.06 -4.61
N PHE A 86 -8.87 5.37 -5.87
CA PHE A 86 -9.63 4.45 -6.70
C PHE A 86 -8.90 3.12 -6.89
N MET A 87 -7.61 3.17 -7.23
CA MET A 87 -6.78 1.97 -7.41
C MET A 87 -6.59 1.17 -6.12
N PHE A 88 -6.68 1.78 -4.95
CA PHE A 88 -6.67 1.04 -3.68
C PHE A 88 -7.81 0.03 -3.60
N ILE A 89 -9.02 0.42 -4.02
CA ILE A 89 -10.21 -0.44 -4.05
C ILE A 89 -10.03 -1.53 -5.11
N VAL A 90 -9.52 -1.17 -6.29
CA VAL A 90 -9.25 -2.13 -7.38
C VAL A 90 -8.19 -3.17 -6.97
N PHE A 91 -7.15 -2.78 -6.22
CA PHE A 91 -6.17 -3.71 -5.68
C PHE A 91 -6.76 -4.59 -4.58
N ALA A 92 -7.61 -4.04 -3.70
CA ALA A 92 -8.29 -4.83 -2.70
C ALA A 92 -9.21 -5.90 -3.33
N SER A 93 -10.01 -5.53 -4.34
CA SER A 93 -10.84 -6.51 -5.07
C SER A 93 -9.98 -7.56 -5.77
N HIS A 94 -8.84 -7.15 -6.32
CA HIS A 94 -7.90 -8.05 -6.97
C HIS A 94 -7.31 -9.10 -6.01
N PHE A 95 -6.88 -8.66 -4.82
CA PHE A 95 -6.30 -9.55 -3.81
C PHE A 95 -7.32 -10.57 -3.28
N ILE A 96 -8.62 -10.32 -3.45
CA ILE A 96 -9.70 -11.25 -3.09
C ILE A 96 -10.08 -12.17 -4.27
N VAL A 97 -10.26 -11.60 -5.46
CA VAL A 97 -10.72 -12.34 -6.66
C VAL A 97 -9.71 -13.41 -7.08
N ILE A 98 -8.41 -13.12 -7.00
CA ILE A 98 -7.38 -14.08 -7.39
C ILE A 98 -7.41 -15.37 -6.54
N PRO A 99 -7.42 -15.29 -5.20
CA PRO A 99 -7.62 -16.46 -4.36
C PRO A 99 -8.90 -17.23 -4.65
N VAL A 100 -10.00 -16.52 -4.85
CA VAL A 100 -11.30 -17.14 -5.15
C VAL A 100 -11.26 -17.90 -6.49
N ASP A 101 -10.57 -17.36 -7.50
CA ASP A 101 -10.33 -18.02 -8.80
C ASP A 101 -9.51 -19.33 -8.65
N ALA A 102 -8.74 -19.50 -7.56
CA ALA A 102 -8.03 -20.75 -7.27
C ALA A 102 -8.98 -21.92 -6.95
N LEU A 103 -10.13 -21.60 -6.39
CA LEU A 103 -11.09 -22.58 -5.86
C LEU A 103 -11.84 -23.32 -6.96
N PHE A 104 -11.95 -22.69 -8.14
CA PHE A 104 -12.70 -23.24 -9.26
C PHE A 104 -11.80 -24.10 -10.14
N PRO A 105 -12.27 -25.29 -10.57
CA PRO A 105 -11.52 -26.15 -11.47
C PRO A 105 -11.19 -25.43 -12.79
N VAL A 106 -10.15 -25.89 -13.48
CA VAL A 106 -9.68 -25.31 -14.77
C VAL A 106 -10.78 -25.35 -15.84
N GLU A 107 -11.70 -26.29 -15.70
CA GLU A 107 -12.70 -26.67 -16.69
C GLU A 107 -14.01 -25.85 -16.59
N HIS A 108 -14.21 -25.08 -15.51
CA HIS A 108 -15.36 -24.17 -15.42
C HIS A 108 -15.06 -22.88 -16.22
N GLY A 109 -15.81 -22.71 -17.31
CA GLY A 109 -15.70 -21.60 -18.26
C GLY A 109 -16.17 -20.23 -17.75
N MET A 110 -16.50 -19.35 -18.70
CA MET A 110 -16.81 -17.91 -18.59
C MET A 110 -17.95 -17.54 -17.61
N GLY A 111 -17.75 -17.73 -16.31
CA GLY A 111 -18.69 -17.34 -15.27
C GLY A 111 -18.56 -15.88 -14.82
N ILE A 112 -19.41 -15.47 -13.88
CA ILE A 112 -19.42 -14.10 -13.32
C ILE A 112 -18.04 -13.71 -12.75
N ILE A 113 -17.35 -14.64 -12.09
CA ILE A 113 -16.01 -14.42 -11.51
C ILE A 113 -14.99 -14.09 -12.60
N PHE A 114 -15.08 -14.75 -13.75
CA PHE A 114 -14.23 -14.47 -14.90
C PHE A 114 -14.47 -13.03 -15.42
N SER A 115 -15.73 -12.62 -15.56
CA SER A 115 -16.07 -11.26 -16.00
C SER A 115 -15.59 -10.18 -15.02
N ILE A 116 -15.74 -10.41 -13.71
CA ILE A 116 -15.23 -9.51 -12.68
C ILE A 116 -13.70 -9.41 -12.74
N LYS A 117 -13.03 -10.56 -12.87
CA LYS A 117 -11.57 -10.62 -13.01
C LYS A 117 -11.09 -9.85 -14.23
N PHE A 118 -11.70 -10.07 -15.39
CA PHE A 118 -11.39 -9.36 -16.62
C PHE A 118 -11.55 -7.83 -16.48
N LEU A 119 -12.63 -7.38 -15.82
CA LEU A 119 -12.86 -5.96 -15.55
C LEU A 119 -11.79 -5.37 -14.63
N VAL A 120 -11.44 -6.06 -13.54
CA VAL A 120 -10.37 -5.63 -12.62
C VAL A 120 -9.04 -5.54 -13.35
N ASP A 121 -8.74 -6.49 -14.23
CA ASP A 121 -7.50 -6.50 -15.01
C ASP A 121 -7.45 -5.37 -16.05
N MET A 122 -8.58 -5.00 -16.66
CA MET A 122 -8.69 -3.83 -17.54
C MET A 122 -8.41 -2.52 -16.79
N LEU A 123 -8.94 -2.36 -15.58
CA LEU A 123 -8.65 -1.19 -14.74
C LEU A 123 -7.17 -1.12 -14.35
N GLN A 124 -6.54 -2.27 -14.07
CA GLN A 124 -5.10 -2.33 -13.81
C GLN A 124 -4.25 -2.01 -15.04
N LEU A 125 -4.71 -2.36 -16.25
CA LEU A 125 -4.05 -1.97 -17.49
C LEU A 125 -4.09 -0.46 -17.70
N MET A 126 -5.24 0.18 -17.44
CA MET A 126 -5.34 1.65 -17.45
C MET A 126 -4.35 2.30 -16.47
N ASP A 127 -4.18 1.69 -15.30
CA ASP A 127 -3.19 2.14 -14.32
C ASP A 127 -1.74 2.02 -14.81
N ILE A 128 -1.38 0.91 -15.49
CA ILE A 128 -0.06 0.76 -16.13
C ILE A 128 0.19 1.89 -17.12
N ILE A 129 -0.78 2.15 -18.00
CA ILE A 129 -0.68 3.24 -18.99
C ILE A 129 -0.46 4.57 -18.26
N LYS A 130 -1.26 4.85 -17.23
CA LYS A 130 -1.20 6.08 -16.45
C LYS A 130 0.15 6.26 -15.73
N ILE A 131 0.83 5.18 -15.31
CA ILE A 131 2.18 5.25 -14.72
C ILE A 131 3.19 5.85 -15.70
N PHE A 132 3.13 5.52 -16.99
CA PHE A 132 4.03 6.11 -18.00
C PHE A 132 3.84 7.62 -18.17
N TYR A 133 2.65 8.13 -17.85
CA TYR A 133 2.33 9.56 -17.90
C TYR A 133 2.50 10.28 -16.56
N THR A 134 2.85 9.58 -15.48
CA THR A 134 2.99 10.19 -14.15
C THR A 134 4.47 10.38 -13.80
N GLY A 135 4.84 11.59 -13.39
CA GLY A 135 6.19 11.87 -12.90
C GLY A 135 6.50 11.17 -11.58
N TYR A 136 7.76 11.18 -11.18
CA TYR A 136 8.17 10.70 -9.86
C TYR A 136 9.10 11.70 -9.18
N TYR A 137 9.09 11.70 -7.85
CA TYR A 137 10.06 12.44 -7.06
C TYR A 137 11.34 11.63 -6.88
N ASN A 138 12.49 12.24 -7.16
CA ASN A 138 13.78 11.63 -6.85
C ASN A 138 14.34 12.25 -5.57
N GLU A 139 14.45 11.43 -4.52
CA GLU A 139 14.94 11.85 -3.20
C GLU A 139 16.42 12.30 -3.26
N GLU A 140 17.28 11.55 -3.95
CA GLU A 140 18.72 11.86 -4.08
C GLU A 140 18.98 13.21 -4.73
N LYS A 141 18.18 13.55 -5.76
CA LYS A 141 18.32 14.82 -6.50
C LYS A 141 17.42 15.92 -5.96
N SER A 142 16.58 15.60 -4.96
CA SER A 142 15.54 16.47 -4.40
C SER A 142 14.73 17.23 -5.46
N LYS A 143 14.42 16.55 -6.58
CA LYS A 143 13.77 17.16 -7.75
C LYS A 143 12.74 16.20 -8.35
N VAL A 144 11.62 16.78 -8.80
CA VAL A 144 10.58 16.06 -9.56
C VAL A 144 11.06 15.84 -11.00
N VAL A 145 11.05 14.59 -11.44
CA VAL A 145 11.38 14.19 -12.81
C VAL A 145 10.08 13.96 -13.59
N LEU A 146 9.85 14.78 -14.62
CA LEU A 146 8.65 14.73 -15.48
C LEU A 146 8.94 14.22 -16.91
N LYS A 147 10.22 13.96 -17.24
CA LYS A 147 10.63 13.50 -18.57
C LYS A 147 10.18 12.06 -18.82
N ARG A 148 9.29 11.88 -19.81
CA ARG A 148 8.67 10.60 -20.19
C ARG A 148 9.68 9.46 -20.45
N SER A 149 10.77 9.74 -21.17
CA SER A 149 11.79 8.72 -21.46
C SER A 149 12.44 8.18 -20.19
N THR A 150 12.65 9.03 -19.19
CA THR A 150 13.29 8.65 -17.93
C THR A 150 12.31 7.88 -17.04
N ILE A 151 11.04 8.31 -17.02
CA ILE A 151 9.95 7.59 -16.34
C ILE A 151 9.80 6.18 -16.92
N ALA A 152 9.71 6.07 -18.24
CA ALA A 152 9.61 4.78 -18.93
C ALA A 152 10.79 3.87 -18.60
N LYS A 153 12.04 4.33 -18.76
CA LYS A 153 13.24 3.51 -18.45
C LYS A 153 13.26 3.00 -17.02
N ARG A 154 12.88 3.84 -16.05
CA ARG A 154 12.83 3.45 -14.63
C ARG A 154 11.77 2.37 -14.40
N TYR A 155 10.57 2.55 -14.96
CA TYR A 155 9.47 1.63 -14.78
C TYR A 155 9.69 0.29 -15.50
N LEU A 156 10.23 0.32 -16.72
CA LEU A 156 10.62 -0.86 -17.50
C LEU A 156 11.60 -1.77 -16.75
N LYS A 157 12.52 -1.19 -15.96
CA LYS A 157 13.55 -1.93 -15.21
C LYS A 157 13.04 -2.56 -13.91
N THR A 158 11.93 -2.09 -13.34
CA THR A 158 11.49 -2.50 -12.00
C THR A 158 10.27 -3.40 -12.02
N TYR A 159 9.08 -2.83 -12.24
CA TYR A 159 7.80 -3.52 -12.03
C TYR A 159 7.13 -3.95 -13.34
N PHE A 160 7.51 -3.35 -14.47
CA PHE A 160 6.85 -3.57 -15.75
C PHE A 160 6.87 -5.03 -16.22
N PHE A 161 7.97 -5.76 -15.96
CA PHE A 161 8.07 -7.18 -16.33
C PHE A 161 6.97 -8.03 -15.66
N PHE A 162 6.80 -7.87 -14.34
CA PHE A 162 5.75 -8.55 -13.58
C PHE A 162 4.35 -8.10 -14.02
N ASP A 163 4.20 -6.81 -14.32
CA ASP A 163 2.93 -6.22 -14.76
C ASP A 163 2.48 -6.72 -16.13
N ILE A 164 3.40 -6.87 -17.10
CA ILE A 164 3.09 -7.47 -18.40
C ILE A 164 2.73 -8.94 -18.25
N ILE A 165 3.59 -9.73 -17.61
CA ILE A 165 3.40 -11.20 -17.56
C ILE A 165 2.06 -11.54 -16.93
N SER A 166 1.72 -10.84 -15.86
CA SER A 166 0.45 -11.04 -15.20
C SER A 166 -0.76 -10.48 -15.97
N SER A 167 -0.63 -9.35 -16.67
CA SER A 167 -1.76 -8.76 -17.41
C SER A 167 -2.02 -9.48 -18.73
N PHE A 168 -0.97 -9.77 -19.51
CA PHE A 168 -1.04 -10.47 -20.80
C PHE A 168 -1.78 -11.80 -20.69
N ASN A 169 -1.49 -12.51 -19.62
CA ASN A 169 -2.03 -13.81 -19.30
C ASN A 169 -3.56 -13.81 -19.08
N SER A 170 -4.09 -12.81 -18.37
CA SER A 170 -5.55 -12.72 -18.17
C SER A 170 -6.33 -12.52 -19.47
N TYR A 171 -5.73 -11.83 -20.46
CA TYR A 171 -6.32 -11.66 -21.79
C TYR A 171 -6.10 -12.87 -22.72
N CYS A 172 -4.98 -13.58 -22.55
CA CYS A 172 -4.66 -14.74 -23.36
C CYS A 172 -5.50 -15.98 -22.97
N PHE A 173 -5.85 -16.12 -21.69
CA PHE A 173 -6.69 -17.22 -21.18
C PHE A 173 -8.04 -17.39 -21.93
N PRO A 174 -8.91 -16.36 -22.06
CA PRO A 174 -10.16 -16.50 -22.81
C PRO A 174 -9.95 -16.70 -24.31
N PHE A 175 -8.91 -16.08 -24.89
CA PHE A 175 -8.60 -16.24 -26.31
C PHE A 175 -8.18 -17.68 -26.64
N LEU A 176 -7.33 -18.27 -25.79
CA LEU A 176 -6.92 -19.67 -25.91
C LEU A 176 -8.09 -20.65 -25.71
N LEU A 177 -9.03 -20.31 -24.82
CA LEU A 177 -10.24 -21.10 -24.59
C LEU A 177 -11.20 -21.00 -25.80
N LEU A 178 -11.35 -19.82 -26.40
CA LEU A 178 -12.22 -19.59 -27.56
C LEU A 178 -11.71 -20.27 -28.84
N LEU A 179 -10.40 -20.31 -29.05
CA LEU A 179 -9.79 -20.96 -30.21
C LEU A 179 -9.86 -22.49 -30.17
N LYS A 180 -10.10 -23.07 -28.99
CA LYS A 180 -10.18 -24.52 -28.80
C LYS A 180 -11.64 -24.96 -28.93
N LYS A 181 -11.94 -25.74 -29.97
CA LYS A 181 -13.21 -26.46 -30.09
C LYS A 181 -13.43 -27.32 -28.84
N PRO A 182 -14.69 -27.56 -28.42
CA PRO A 182 -15.00 -28.46 -27.32
C PRO A 182 -14.71 -29.91 -27.75
N ALA A 183 -13.44 -30.28 -27.80
CA ALA A 183 -13.02 -31.67 -27.88
C ALA A 183 -12.99 -32.20 -26.44
N ASN A 184 -13.63 -33.34 -26.22
CA ASN A 184 -13.89 -33.92 -24.89
C ASN A 184 -12.64 -34.29 -24.07
N HIS A 185 -11.43 -34.11 -24.61
CA HIS A 185 -10.18 -34.27 -23.89
C HIS A 185 -9.24 -33.10 -24.17
N LEU A 186 -9.00 -32.30 -23.15
CA LEU A 186 -7.96 -31.27 -23.15
C LEU A 186 -6.60 -32.00 -23.25
N ALA A 187 -5.82 -31.71 -24.29
CA ALA A 187 -4.49 -32.29 -24.44
C ALA A 187 -3.62 -31.96 -23.20
N LEU A 188 -2.71 -32.86 -22.82
CA LEU A 188 -1.86 -32.68 -21.65
C LEU A 188 -1.06 -31.35 -21.72
N SER A 189 -0.56 -31.00 -22.91
CA SER A 189 0.11 -29.73 -23.20
C SER A 189 -0.78 -28.50 -22.94
N ASP A 190 -2.06 -28.62 -23.27
CA ASP A 190 -3.03 -27.55 -23.09
C ASP A 190 -3.33 -27.31 -21.62
N TYR A 191 -3.40 -28.37 -20.82
CA TYR A 191 -3.59 -28.27 -19.38
C TYR A 191 -2.42 -27.54 -18.71
N TYR A 192 -1.17 -27.88 -19.03
CA TYR A 192 0.00 -27.18 -18.48
C TYR A 192 0.08 -25.72 -18.91
N SER A 193 -0.30 -25.41 -20.16
CA SER A 193 -0.35 -24.01 -20.62
C SER A 193 -1.36 -23.19 -19.81
N LEU A 194 -2.55 -23.73 -19.53
CA LEU A 194 -3.58 -23.07 -18.71
C LEU A 194 -3.16 -22.96 -17.25
N LEU A 195 -2.45 -23.95 -16.71
CA LEU A 195 -1.90 -23.91 -15.36
C LEU A 195 -0.83 -22.81 -15.22
N PHE A 196 0.11 -22.73 -16.17
CA PHE A 196 1.13 -21.69 -16.19
C PHE A 196 0.49 -20.29 -16.21
N LEU A 197 -0.52 -20.12 -17.06
CA LEU A 197 -1.35 -18.91 -17.10
C LEU A 197 -2.02 -18.67 -15.73
N ARG A 198 -2.66 -19.65 -15.09
CA ARG A 198 -3.24 -19.43 -13.75
C ARG A 198 -2.22 -19.00 -12.68
N VAL A 199 -1.03 -19.60 -12.69
CA VAL A 199 0.05 -19.28 -11.74
C VAL A 199 0.66 -17.90 -12.03
N ALA A 200 0.89 -17.54 -13.29
CA ALA A 200 1.47 -16.25 -13.67
C ALA A 200 0.60 -15.04 -13.24
N ASN A 201 -0.72 -15.22 -13.12
CA ASN A 201 -1.63 -14.18 -12.59
C ASN A 201 -1.29 -13.83 -11.12
N ARG A 202 -0.67 -14.75 -10.38
CA ARG A 202 -0.25 -14.54 -8.99
C ARG A 202 0.97 -13.60 -8.86
N LEU A 203 1.70 -13.33 -9.94
CA LEU A 203 2.82 -12.37 -9.88
C LEU A 203 2.37 -10.95 -9.51
N LYS A 204 1.06 -10.65 -9.60
CA LYS A 204 0.49 -9.37 -9.17
C LYS A 204 0.60 -9.10 -7.67
N ILE A 205 0.94 -10.11 -6.85
CA ILE A 205 1.25 -9.90 -5.43
C ILE A 205 2.38 -8.88 -5.21
N VAL A 206 3.28 -8.71 -6.19
CA VAL A 206 4.35 -7.70 -6.17
C VAL A 206 3.79 -6.28 -5.98
N ARG A 207 2.53 -6.03 -6.37
CA ARG A 207 1.85 -4.74 -6.18
C ARG A 207 1.42 -4.45 -4.75
N ILE A 208 1.56 -5.40 -3.81
CA ILE A 208 1.21 -5.19 -2.40
C ILE A 208 1.95 -3.98 -1.82
N GLY A 209 3.22 -3.76 -2.18
CA GLY A 209 3.98 -2.60 -1.74
C GLY A 209 3.33 -1.27 -2.14
N ARG A 210 2.84 -1.18 -3.37
CA ARG A 210 2.12 0.01 -3.86
C ARG A 210 0.78 0.19 -3.14
N TRP A 211 0.03 -0.89 -2.93
CA TRP A 211 -1.24 -0.84 -2.20
C TRP A 211 -1.06 -0.30 -0.77
N LEU A 212 -0.01 -0.75 -0.07
CA LEU A 212 0.32 -0.27 1.27
C LEU A 212 0.82 1.19 1.28
N ASN A 213 1.52 1.64 0.23
CA ASN A 213 1.94 3.04 0.11
C ASN A 213 0.73 3.96 -0.07
N ILE A 214 -0.30 3.53 -0.81
CA ILE A 214 -1.54 4.30 -0.96
C ILE A 214 -2.28 4.43 0.38
N LEU A 215 -2.31 3.37 1.18
CA LEU A 215 -2.86 3.42 2.54
C LEU A 215 -2.17 4.48 3.42
N GLU A 216 -0.84 4.61 3.27
CA GLU A 216 -0.06 5.62 4.00
C GLU A 216 -0.35 7.05 3.50
N ILE A 217 -0.55 7.24 2.19
CA ILE A 217 -0.96 8.52 1.63
C ILE A 217 -2.37 8.89 2.12
N PHE A 218 -3.29 7.92 2.19
CA PHE A 218 -4.63 8.10 2.74
C PHE A 218 -4.59 8.54 4.21
N ARG A 219 -3.75 7.89 5.01
CA ARG A 219 -3.50 8.29 6.42
C ARG A 219 -3.08 9.75 6.52
N GLN A 220 -2.11 10.16 5.71
CA GLN A 220 -1.59 11.54 5.71
C GLN A 220 -2.64 12.55 5.26
N TYR A 221 -3.47 12.18 4.27
CA TYR A 221 -4.57 13.03 3.80
C TYR A 221 -5.64 13.27 4.88
N MET A 222 -6.00 12.23 5.63
CA MET A 222 -7.01 12.33 6.70
C MET A 222 -6.45 12.83 8.04
N GLY A 223 -5.12 12.97 8.18
CA GLY A 223 -4.48 13.45 9.41
C GLY A 223 -4.50 12.44 10.57
N TYR A 224 -4.67 11.14 10.30
CA TYR A 224 -4.76 10.13 11.34
C TYR A 224 -3.39 9.76 11.96
N SER A 225 -3.44 9.26 13.21
CA SER A 225 -2.24 8.87 13.96
C SER A 225 -1.46 7.75 13.26
N SER A 226 -0.12 7.84 13.32
CA SER A 226 0.77 6.90 12.61
C SER A 226 0.71 5.47 13.18
N TYR A 227 0.49 5.30 14.48
CA TYR A 227 0.57 3.97 15.13
C TYR A 227 -0.64 3.09 14.83
N LEU A 228 -1.86 3.64 14.78
CA LEU A 228 -3.07 2.89 14.43
C LEU A 228 -2.98 2.32 13.01
N PHE A 229 -2.56 3.15 12.06
CA PHE A 229 -2.41 2.74 10.67
C PHE A 229 -1.29 1.73 10.46
N LYS A 230 -0.23 1.75 11.28
CA LYS A 230 0.77 0.67 11.28
C LYS A 230 0.15 -0.66 11.69
N GLY A 231 -0.70 -0.68 12.73
CA GLY A 231 -1.44 -1.89 13.13
C GLY A 231 -2.35 -2.39 12.00
N ILE A 232 -3.18 -1.52 11.43
CA ILE A 232 -4.05 -1.85 10.29
C ILE A 232 -3.24 -2.40 9.12
N ARG A 233 -2.10 -1.79 8.79
CA ARG A 233 -1.20 -2.24 7.73
C ARG A 233 -0.73 -3.68 7.94
N VAL A 234 -0.38 -4.05 9.17
CA VAL A 234 0.10 -5.40 9.52
C VAL A 234 -1.03 -6.42 9.38
N VAL A 235 -2.23 -6.09 9.86
CA VAL A 235 -3.42 -6.95 9.73
C VAL A 235 -3.78 -7.17 8.26
N LEU A 236 -3.75 -6.12 7.43
CA LEU A 236 -4.00 -6.24 6.00
C LEU A 236 -2.96 -7.11 5.29
N ILE A 237 -1.67 -6.95 5.62
CA ILE A 237 -0.60 -7.82 5.09
C ILE A 237 -0.86 -9.26 5.48
N PHE A 238 -1.19 -9.52 6.74
CA PHE A 238 -1.46 -10.87 7.23
C PHE A 238 -2.60 -11.53 6.45
N ILE A 239 -3.76 -10.86 6.34
CA ILE A 239 -4.93 -11.38 5.61
C ILE A 239 -4.60 -11.68 4.15
N VAL A 240 -3.93 -10.75 3.46
CA VAL A 240 -3.59 -10.95 2.05
C VAL A 240 -2.60 -12.10 1.89
N VAL A 241 -1.56 -12.18 2.71
CA VAL A 241 -0.55 -13.23 2.61
C VAL A 241 -1.13 -14.61 2.95
N THR A 242 -1.99 -14.74 3.96
CA THR A 242 -2.63 -16.03 4.28
C THR A 242 -3.57 -16.50 3.17
N PHE A 243 -4.42 -15.61 2.64
CA PHE A 243 -5.30 -15.93 1.51
C PHE A 243 -4.52 -16.36 0.27
N TRP A 244 -3.46 -15.63 -0.05
CA TRP A 244 -2.63 -15.90 -1.22
C TRP A 244 -1.81 -17.17 -1.08
N SER A 245 -1.24 -17.39 0.11
CA SER A 245 -0.52 -18.61 0.44
C SER A 245 -1.43 -19.82 0.29
N PHE A 246 -2.61 -19.80 0.92
CA PHE A 246 -3.62 -20.85 0.77
C PHE A 246 -3.94 -21.14 -0.69
N SER A 247 -4.14 -20.10 -1.50
CA SER A 247 -4.47 -20.25 -2.92
C SER A 247 -3.39 -20.98 -3.71
N ILE A 248 -2.12 -20.75 -3.36
CA ILE A 248 -0.99 -21.41 -3.98
C ILE A 248 -0.96 -22.87 -3.53
N THR A 249 -1.14 -23.15 -2.23
CA THR A 249 -1.17 -24.50 -1.67
C THR A 249 -2.27 -25.34 -2.32
N PHE A 250 -3.47 -24.78 -2.42
CA PHE A 250 -4.64 -25.44 -2.99
C PHE A 250 -4.45 -25.81 -4.47
N ILE A 251 -3.83 -24.93 -5.27
CA ILE A 251 -3.52 -25.23 -6.68
C ILE A 251 -2.46 -26.32 -6.79
N ILE A 252 -1.40 -26.25 -5.97
CA ILE A 252 -0.33 -27.25 -5.96
C ILE A 252 -0.92 -28.60 -5.60
N GLU A 253 -1.70 -28.69 -4.53
CA GLU A 253 -2.34 -29.93 -4.07
C GLU A 253 -3.27 -30.54 -5.13
N ASN A 254 -4.16 -29.73 -5.72
CA ASN A 254 -5.04 -30.21 -6.79
C ASN A 254 -4.26 -30.68 -8.02
N HIS A 255 -3.19 -29.98 -8.37
CA HIS A 255 -2.36 -30.39 -9.50
C HIS A 255 -1.59 -31.68 -9.20
N THR A 256 -1.02 -31.80 -8.00
CA THR A 256 -0.34 -33.04 -7.60
C THR A 256 -1.32 -34.20 -7.63
N ASN A 257 -2.50 -34.08 -7.01
CA ASN A 257 -3.47 -35.18 -6.99
C ASN A 257 -3.85 -35.64 -8.41
N LYS A 258 -4.08 -34.69 -9.34
CA LYS A 258 -4.34 -34.99 -10.76
C LYS A 258 -3.16 -35.67 -11.47
N MET A 259 -1.91 -35.29 -11.17
CA MET A 259 -0.71 -35.91 -11.75
C MET A 259 -0.50 -37.36 -11.30
N TRP A 260 -0.84 -37.66 -10.04
CA TRP A 260 -0.70 -39.00 -9.47
C TRP A 260 -1.95 -39.88 -9.66
N GLY A 261 -2.93 -39.42 -10.46
CA GLY A 261 -4.15 -40.18 -10.73
C GLY A 261 -5.04 -40.39 -9.50
N GLN A 262 -4.87 -39.57 -8.46
CA GLN A 262 -5.75 -39.56 -7.29
C GLN A 262 -7.00 -38.74 -7.63
N ASP A 263 -8.15 -39.18 -7.12
CA ASP A 263 -9.39 -38.43 -7.26
C ASP A 263 -9.22 -37.03 -6.68
N VAL A 264 -9.47 -36.01 -7.48
CA VAL A 264 -9.52 -34.63 -7.00
C VAL A 264 -10.76 -34.53 -6.11
N PRO A 265 -10.60 -34.27 -4.80
CA PRO A 265 -11.74 -34.19 -3.89
C PRO A 265 -12.75 -33.15 -4.39
N ASN A 266 -14.04 -33.47 -4.27
CA ASN A 266 -15.11 -32.60 -4.73
C ASN A 266 -14.90 -31.18 -4.19
N THR A 267 -15.02 -30.17 -5.07
CA THR A 267 -14.90 -28.74 -4.72
C THR A 267 -16.14 -28.23 -3.97
N ASN A 268 -16.60 -29.00 -2.99
CA ASN A 268 -17.65 -28.58 -2.08
C ASN A 268 -17.09 -27.48 -1.18
N LEU A 269 -17.95 -26.53 -0.80
CA LEU A 269 -17.58 -25.42 0.07
C LEU A 269 -16.99 -25.92 1.41
N THR A 270 -17.47 -27.05 1.92
CA THR A 270 -16.98 -27.67 3.15
C THR A 270 -15.52 -28.09 3.04
N TYR A 271 -15.15 -28.77 1.96
CA TYR A 271 -13.75 -29.17 1.70
C TYR A 271 -12.85 -27.94 1.56
N ILE A 272 -13.30 -26.92 0.82
CA ILE A 272 -12.55 -25.66 0.67
C ILE A 272 -12.31 -24.99 2.03
N CYS A 273 -13.33 -24.92 2.88
CA CYS A 273 -13.21 -24.36 4.21
C CYS A 273 -12.24 -25.16 5.10
N GLU A 274 -12.28 -26.50 5.02
CA GLU A 274 -11.37 -27.38 5.73
C GLU A 274 -9.92 -27.23 5.25
N SER A 275 -9.69 -27.21 3.93
CA SER A 275 -8.37 -26.94 3.35
C SER A 275 -7.85 -25.55 3.73
N TYR A 276 -8.71 -24.53 3.74
CA TYR A 276 -8.34 -23.19 4.18
C TYR A 276 -7.95 -23.16 5.66
N PHE A 277 -8.71 -23.85 6.50
CA PHE A 277 -8.41 -24.00 7.92
C PHE A 277 -7.07 -24.72 8.14
N ASN A 278 -6.84 -25.85 7.47
CA ASN A 278 -5.60 -26.61 7.55
C ASN A 278 -4.39 -25.79 7.08
N ALA A 279 -4.50 -25.08 5.95
CA ALA A 279 -3.45 -24.20 5.46
C ALA A 279 -3.16 -23.05 6.43
N THR A 280 -4.20 -22.48 7.05
CA THR A 280 -4.03 -21.43 8.06
C THR A 280 -3.33 -21.95 9.32
N MET A 281 -3.70 -23.16 9.79
CA MET A 281 -3.04 -23.80 10.92
C MET A 281 -1.57 -24.11 10.65
N MET A 282 -1.24 -24.51 9.42
CA MET A 282 0.13 -24.73 8.98
C MET A 282 0.94 -23.43 8.91
N LEU A 283 0.35 -22.34 8.38
CA LEU A 283 1.00 -21.03 8.36
C LEU A 283 1.21 -20.43 9.75
N LEU A 284 0.31 -20.73 10.68
CA LEU A 284 0.44 -20.37 12.08
C LEU A 284 1.29 -21.38 12.87
N VAL A 285 1.89 -22.37 12.21
CA VAL A 285 2.79 -23.36 12.84
C VAL A 285 2.12 -24.04 14.04
N VAL A 286 0.80 -24.26 13.97
CA VAL A 286 0.01 -24.94 15.01
C VAL A 286 -0.13 -26.43 14.69
N SER A 287 -0.36 -26.76 13.42
CA SER A 287 -0.56 -28.13 12.95
C SER A 287 0.00 -28.29 11.53
N TYR A 288 0.36 -29.52 11.16
CA TYR A 288 0.76 -29.87 9.80
C TYR A 288 -0.44 -30.21 8.89
N GLY A 289 -1.68 -30.15 9.40
CA GLY A 289 -2.90 -30.42 8.64
C GLY A 289 -3.34 -31.90 8.68
N SER A 290 -3.98 -32.35 7.61
CA SER A 290 -4.43 -33.75 7.44
C SER A 290 -3.27 -34.73 7.23
N SER A 291 -3.55 -36.03 7.33
CA SER A 291 -2.56 -37.10 7.17
C SER A 291 -1.77 -36.96 5.86
N ILE A 292 -0.45 -36.97 5.99
CA ILE A 292 0.48 -36.82 4.88
C ILE A 292 0.84 -38.21 4.38
N ASN A 293 0.39 -38.56 3.18
CA ASN A 293 0.54 -39.91 2.65
C ASN A 293 1.55 -39.98 1.48
N THR A 294 1.87 -38.85 0.86
CA THR A 294 2.74 -38.79 -0.33
C THR A 294 3.98 -37.92 -0.11
N GLN A 295 5.10 -38.31 -0.74
CA GLN A 295 6.37 -37.57 -0.67
C GLN A 295 6.24 -36.09 -1.09
N ASN A 296 5.38 -35.78 -2.05
CA ASN A 296 5.17 -34.40 -2.53
C ASN A 296 4.44 -33.54 -1.50
N GLN A 297 3.49 -34.13 -0.76
CA GLN A 297 2.81 -33.45 0.33
C GLN A 297 3.83 -33.13 1.44
N TYR A 298 4.75 -34.05 1.78
CA TYR A 298 5.82 -33.76 2.74
C TYR A 298 6.67 -32.54 2.35
N ILE A 299 7.16 -32.48 1.11
CA ILE A 299 7.99 -31.37 0.64
C ILE A 299 7.21 -30.05 0.69
N SER A 300 5.95 -30.07 0.24
CA SER A 300 5.08 -28.89 0.25
C SER A 300 4.82 -28.41 1.67
N THR A 301 4.48 -29.32 2.59
CA THR A 301 4.23 -29.01 4.01
C THR A 301 5.48 -28.42 4.68
N ILE A 302 6.67 -28.99 4.46
CA ILE A 302 7.92 -28.43 5.01
C ILE A 302 8.15 -27.00 4.51
N PHE A 303 7.98 -26.77 3.20
CA PHE A 303 8.13 -25.43 2.62
C PHE A 303 7.13 -24.43 3.24
N PHE A 304 5.86 -24.81 3.37
CA PHE A 304 4.83 -23.94 3.97
C PHE A 304 5.05 -23.71 5.46
N LEU A 305 5.57 -24.67 6.22
CA LEU A 305 5.94 -24.49 7.63
C LEU A 305 7.10 -23.50 7.77
N CYS A 306 8.16 -23.61 6.94
CA CYS A 306 9.25 -22.65 6.93
C CYS A 306 8.77 -21.24 6.57
N PHE A 307 7.88 -21.13 5.58
CA PHE A 307 7.26 -19.85 5.20
C PHE A 307 6.39 -19.29 6.34
N GLY A 308 5.59 -20.12 6.99
CA GLY A 308 4.77 -19.77 8.16
C GLY A 308 5.61 -19.24 9.33
N PHE A 309 6.71 -19.91 9.65
CA PHE A 309 7.65 -19.43 10.67
C PHE A 309 8.20 -18.04 10.34
N GLY A 310 8.61 -17.80 9.08
CA GLY A 310 9.05 -16.48 8.63
C GLY A 310 7.96 -15.42 8.76
N LEU A 311 6.71 -15.75 8.40
CA LEU A 311 5.55 -14.88 8.56
C LEU A 311 5.33 -14.52 10.03
N GLN A 312 5.39 -15.48 10.94
CA GLN A 312 5.23 -15.23 12.38
C GLN A 312 6.32 -14.33 12.94
N MET A 313 7.58 -14.56 12.58
CA MET A 313 8.69 -13.69 12.99
C MET A 313 8.51 -12.26 12.49
N PHE A 314 8.02 -12.09 11.26
CA PHE A 314 7.65 -10.79 10.72
C PHE A 314 6.53 -10.14 11.53
N LEU A 315 5.44 -10.86 11.83
CA LEU A 315 4.33 -10.34 12.63
C LEU A 315 4.77 -9.93 14.03
N TYR A 316 5.56 -10.77 14.70
CA TYR A 316 6.13 -10.49 16.02
C TYR A 316 6.95 -9.20 16.00
N THR A 317 7.82 -9.03 14.99
CA THR A 317 8.61 -7.81 14.80
C THR A 317 7.73 -6.59 14.61
N GLN A 318 6.68 -6.69 13.79
CA GLN A 318 5.78 -5.57 13.54
C GLN A 318 4.96 -5.18 14.79
N ILE A 319 4.46 -6.17 15.52
CA ILE A 319 3.74 -5.97 16.80
C ILE A 319 4.67 -5.30 17.81
N LEU A 320 5.91 -5.78 17.95
CA LEU A 320 6.92 -5.14 18.79
C LEU A 320 7.19 -3.70 18.37
N GLN A 321 7.33 -3.41 17.07
CA GLN A 321 7.55 -2.03 16.61
C GLN A 321 6.39 -1.09 16.97
N VAL A 322 5.15 -1.57 16.87
CA VAL A 322 3.96 -0.80 17.29
C VAL A 322 3.95 -0.64 18.81
N TRP A 323 4.21 -1.72 19.55
CA TRP A 323 4.29 -1.71 21.00
C TRP A 323 5.36 -0.76 21.51
N THR A 324 6.60 -0.86 21.03
CA THR A 324 7.69 0.04 21.42
C THR A 324 7.37 1.49 21.09
N LYS A 325 6.73 1.78 19.95
CA LYS A 325 6.31 3.16 19.64
C LYS A 325 5.23 3.68 20.59
N TYR A 326 4.22 2.86 20.89
CA TYR A 326 3.16 3.21 21.82
C TYR A 326 3.70 3.35 23.25
N ALA A 327 4.44 2.35 23.71
CA ALA A 327 5.08 2.32 25.01
C ALA A 327 6.09 3.46 25.15
N ASN A 328 6.85 3.86 24.13
CA ASN A 328 7.76 5.01 24.24
C ASN A 328 7.03 6.32 24.55
N ALA A 329 5.82 6.52 24.05
CA ALA A 329 5.03 7.70 24.39
C ALA A 329 4.69 7.73 25.90
N GLN A 330 4.41 6.57 26.50
CA GLN A 330 4.05 6.42 27.91
C GLN A 330 5.25 6.25 28.85
N ASN A 331 6.25 5.48 28.43
CA ASN A 331 7.47 5.15 29.16
C ASN A 331 8.34 6.39 29.39
N LYS A 332 8.31 7.38 28.49
CA LYS A 332 9.03 8.65 28.71
C LYS A 332 8.51 9.37 29.95
N HIS A 333 7.20 9.30 30.21
CA HIS A 333 6.60 9.83 31.43
C HIS A 333 7.09 9.06 32.66
N HIS A 334 7.02 7.73 32.60
CA HIS A 334 7.44 6.87 33.71
C HIS A 334 8.95 6.98 34.01
N SER A 335 9.80 7.07 32.98
CA SER A 335 11.25 7.20 33.12
C SER A 335 11.64 8.53 33.75
N LEU A 336 10.99 9.63 33.35
CA LEU A 336 11.21 10.95 33.97
C LEU A 336 10.78 10.96 35.43
N HIS A 337 9.62 10.36 35.74
CA HIS A 337 9.15 10.23 37.11
C HIS A 337 10.13 9.44 37.98
N LYS A 338 10.68 8.32 37.46
CA LYS A 338 11.69 7.51 38.15
C LYS A 338 12.99 8.29 38.39
N GLN A 339 13.52 8.97 37.36
CA GLN A 339 14.72 9.82 37.49
C GLN A 339 14.53 10.91 38.54
N PHE A 340 13.36 11.56 38.56
CA PHE A 340 13.05 12.59 39.54
C PHE A 340 13.00 12.04 40.98
N LYS A 341 12.41 10.86 41.17
CA LYS A 341 12.40 10.14 42.45
C LYS A 341 13.82 9.83 42.94
N GLU A 342 14.67 9.34 42.05
CA GLU A 342 16.08 9.04 42.34
C GLU A 342 16.86 10.31 42.71
N TYR A 343 16.62 11.42 41.99
CA TYR A 343 17.23 12.72 42.30
C TYR A 343 16.85 13.23 43.70
N MET A 344 15.57 13.13 44.07
CA MET A 344 15.11 13.53 45.41
C MET A 344 15.68 12.65 46.53
N LYS A 345 15.89 11.36 46.24
CA LYS A 345 16.57 10.44 47.16
C LYS A 345 18.03 10.83 47.31
N TYR A 346 18.72 11.13 46.21
CA TYR A 346 20.12 11.58 46.20
C TYR A 346 20.31 12.88 46.99
N LYS A 347 19.38 13.83 46.88
CA LYS A 347 19.41 15.09 47.64
C LYS A 347 18.93 14.95 49.10
N VAL A 348 18.61 13.75 49.57
CA VAL A 348 18.21 13.45 50.96
C VAL A 348 17.08 14.36 51.44
N LEU A 349 16.07 14.61 50.59
CA LEU A 349 14.93 15.44 50.97
C LEU A 349 14.05 14.69 51.99
N PRO A 350 13.47 15.36 53.00
CA PRO A 350 12.53 14.73 53.94
C PRO A 350 11.26 14.25 53.22
N ILE A 351 10.63 13.19 53.75
CA ILE A 351 9.52 12.46 53.10
C ILE A 351 8.32 13.38 52.82
N SER A 352 7.96 14.23 53.79
CA SER A 352 6.87 15.21 53.66
C SER A 352 7.08 16.21 52.53
N LEU A 353 8.34 16.63 52.29
CA LEU A 353 8.68 17.55 51.23
C LEU A 353 8.66 16.86 49.86
N ARG A 354 9.06 15.58 49.78
CA ARG A 354 8.96 14.79 48.55
C ARG A 354 7.52 14.64 48.09
N GLU A 355 6.61 14.31 49.00
CA GLU A 355 5.17 14.18 48.67
C GLU A 355 4.59 15.50 48.17
N ARG A 356 4.91 16.62 48.84
CA ARG A 356 4.44 17.95 48.40
C ARG A 356 4.98 18.33 47.02
N ILE A 357 6.25 18.05 46.74
CA ILE A 357 6.86 18.28 45.43
C ILE A 357 6.21 17.39 44.36
N PHE A 358 5.96 16.11 44.65
CA PHE A 358 5.29 15.20 43.72
C PHE A 358 3.88 15.65 43.38
N SER A 359 3.06 16.00 44.39
CA SER A 359 1.69 16.50 44.16
C SER A 359 1.68 17.79 43.35
N TYR A 360 2.64 18.70 43.60
CA TYR A 360 2.80 19.90 42.78
C TYR A 360 3.19 19.58 41.33
N PHE A 361 4.13 18.65 41.12
CA PHE A 361 4.54 18.23 39.78
C PHE A 361 3.42 17.52 39.01
N GLU A 362 2.66 16.64 39.66
CA GLU A 362 1.50 15.97 39.03
C GLU A 362 0.40 16.96 38.65
N PHE A 363 0.12 17.94 39.52
CA PHE A 363 -0.84 19.00 39.24
C PHE A 363 -0.36 19.89 38.08
N LYS A 364 0.89 20.36 38.12
CA LYS A 364 1.44 21.27 37.10
C LYS A 364 1.50 20.64 35.72
N PHE A 365 1.88 19.37 35.62
CA PHE A 365 2.07 18.70 34.33
C PHE A 365 0.87 17.85 33.89
N HIS A 366 -0.24 17.81 34.65
CA HIS A 366 -1.45 17.05 34.29
C HIS A 366 -1.16 15.61 33.80
N LYS A 367 -0.19 14.92 34.40
CA LYS A 367 0.30 13.59 33.98
C LYS A 367 0.90 13.50 32.57
N GLN A 368 1.24 14.62 31.93
CA GLN A 368 1.89 14.67 30.63
C GLN A 368 3.16 15.55 30.69
N PHE A 369 4.32 14.93 30.52
CA PHE A 369 5.59 15.67 30.54
C PHE A 369 5.93 16.15 29.13
N PHE A 370 5.88 17.47 28.94
CA PHE A 370 6.36 18.13 27.74
C PHE A 370 7.57 19.00 28.10
N LYS A 371 8.62 18.94 27.27
CA LYS A 371 9.72 19.90 27.35
C LYS A 371 9.29 21.17 26.62
N GLU A 372 8.59 22.06 27.30
CA GLU A 372 8.06 23.28 26.70
C GLU A 372 9.15 24.13 26.04
N ASN A 373 10.34 24.25 26.65
CA ASN A 373 11.47 24.98 26.04
C ASN A 373 11.93 24.37 24.71
N ASP A 374 12.00 23.03 24.61
CA ASP A 374 12.39 22.37 23.36
C ASP A 374 11.30 22.58 22.30
N ILE A 375 10.03 22.52 22.68
CA ILE A 375 8.89 22.75 21.78
C ILE A 375 8.85 24.22 21.31
N ASN A 376 9.01 25.16 22.22
CA ASN A 376 9.01 26.60 21.94
C ASN A 376 10.23 27.02 21.12
N ASN A 377 11.36 26.30 21.21
CA ASN A 377 12.51 26.50 20.34
C ASN A 377 12.30 25.91 18.93
N ILE A 378 11.43 24.90 18.78
CA ILE A 378 11.07 24.30 17.48
C ILE A 378 10.03 25.14 16.75
N ILE A 379 9.16 25.83 17.48
CA ILE A 379 8.17 26.75 16.92
C ILE A 379 8.88 28.07 16.60
N SER A 380 8.86 28.50 15.34
CA SER A 380 9.37 29.81 14.96
C SER A 380 8.61 30.89 15.72
N ARG A 381 9.31 31.86 16.32
CA ARG A 381 8.66 33.07 16.85
C ARG A 381 7.92 33.74 15.71
N SER A 382 6.59 33.61 15.69
CA SER A 382 5.70 34.40 14.85
C SER A 382 5.63 35.80 15.40
#